data_AF-A0A1F7QQF0-F1
#
_entry.id   AF-A0A1F7QQF0-F1
#
_cell.length_a   1.000
_cell.length_b   1.000
_cell.length_c   1.000
_cell.angle_alpha   90.00
_cell.angle_beta   90.00
_cell.angle_gamma   90.00
#
_symmetry.space_group_name_H-M   'P 1'
#
loop_
_entity.id
_entity.type
_entity.pdbx_description
1 polymer ?
#
loop_
_entity_poly.entity_id
_entity_poly.type
_entity_poly.pdbx_seq_one_letter_code
_entity_poly.pdbx_strand_id
1 'polypeptide(L)'
;MIDEKLNNNEKPKSPEADKSAEREAVKGEIAELVDELGERCPDCDGEMTLEAVRAYCENCLSQHESETNTRAFEVDKPETRTYLPDEAYSFLVHVPLGDVEKRLGEIGSERGGVLMTTLLNNERQGTFCGEGGLLLEAPIPEAIKGMSRVDCGGEIADGRMDSVEELQESASTAEYNQIDMKFDGGKVVGVMLKVTPEGKELGDPARNAQLREVAERHGLPIATVEVAPSPMPTELSSITREFADGNSLTTYDIPDGDDRFLRVDIAHGEFYHSPGINTVSRSMTIDQYGQVSQLLAEEQEQKIRTTLGELLEQGDLSEKDQKAVLDGFLPRPE
;
A
#
# COMPACT_ATOMS: atom_id res chain seq x y z
N MET A 1 13.42 57.69 20.59
CA MET A 1 12.19 57.45 21.38
C MET A 1 11.64 56.13 20.86
N ILE A 2 12.10 54.96 21.31
CA ILE A 2 11.97 54.33 22.65
C ILE A 2 10.49 54.16 23.05
N ASP A 3 10.06 52.88 23.05
CA ASP A 3 9.14 52.18 23.98
C ASP A 3 7.68 52.65 24.12
N GLU A 4 6.66 51.84 24.42
CA GLU A 4 6.56 50.49 25.00
C GLU A 4 5.10 49.94 24.90
N LYS A 5 4.96 48.60 24.76
CA LYS A 5 4.02 47.61 25.38
C LYS A 5 2.56 48.02 25.74
N LEU A 6 1.52 47.18 25.61
CA LEU A 6 1.25 45.82 26.11
C LEU A 6 0.08 45.22 25.29
N ASN A 7 0.18 44.03 24.70
CA ASN A 7 -0.02 42.69 25.29
C ASN A 7 -1.49 42.38 25.67
N ASN A 8 -2.19 41.63 24.82
CA ASN A 8 -3.27 40.71 25.21
C ASN A 8 -3.15 39.44 24.36
N ASN A 9 -2.49 38.44 24.94
CA ASN A 9 -2.53 37.04 24.53
C ASN A 9 -3.93 36.50 24.83
N GLU A 10 -4.72 36.22 23.80
CA GLU A 10 -5.68 35.12 23.86
C GLU A 10 -5.37 34.17 22.70
N LYS A 11 -4.81 33.01 23.02
CA LYS A 11 -4.72 31.88 22.10
C LYS A 11 -6.16 31.49 21.68
N PRO A 12 -6.42 31.21 20.40
CA PRO A 12 -7.60 30.45 20.01
C PRO A 12 -7.55 29.11 20.77
N LYS A 13 -8.63 28.76 21.47
CA LYS A 13 -8.76 27.45 22.13
C LYS A 13 -8.59 26.35 21.07
N SER A 14 -7.80 25.32 21.40
CA SER A 14 -7.68 24.12 20.58
C SER A 14 -9.05 23.42 20.45
N PRO A 15 -9.34 22.75 19.33
CA PRO A 15 -10.60 22.04 19.09
C PRO A 15 -10.75 20.73 19.91
N GLU A 16 -9.87 20.48 20.87
CA GLU A 16 -9.94 19.29 21.75
C GLU A 16 -11.16 19.32 22.69
N ALA A 17 -11.65 20.52 23.05
CA ALA A 17 -12.80 20.65 23.94
C ALA A 17 -14.14 20.27 23.27
N ASP A 18 -14.26 20.46 21.95
CA ASP A 18 -15.48 20.09 21.19
C ASP A 18 -15.62 18.58 21.02
N LYS A 19 -14.49 17.88 20.78
CA LYS A 19 -14.47 16.42 20.61
C LYS A 19 -14.80 15.66 21.90
N SER A 20 -14.53 16.24 23.07
CA SER A 20 -14.91 15.65 24.35
C SER A 20 -16.41 15.76 24.61
N ALA A 21 -17.04 16.85 24.19
CA ALA A 21 -18.47 17.06 24.35
C ALA A 21 -19.28 16.19 23.37
N GLU A 22 -18.82 16.06 22.12
CA GLU A 22 -19.40 15.15 21.13
C GLU A 22 -19.25 13.68 21.55
N ARG A 23 -18.09 13.28 22.11
CA ARG A 23 -17.88 11.91 22.64
C ARG A 23 -18.76 11.60 23.84
N GLU A 24 -18.99 12.55 24.74
CA GLU A 24 -19.91 12.36 25.88
C GLU A 24 -21.37 12.38 25.44
N ALA A 25 -21.73 13.16 24.42
CA ALA A 25 -23.07 13.16 23.84
C ALA A 25 -23.40 11.82 23.16
N VAL A 26 -22.48 11.28 22.35
CA VAL A 26 -22.65 9.97 21.69
C VAL A 26 -22.70 8.83 22.72
N LYS A 27 -21.91 8.90 23.80
CA LYS A 27 -22.02 7.94 24.91
C LYS A 27 -23.36 8.04 25.65
N GLY A 28 -23.89 9.25 25.80
CA GLY A 28 -25.22 9.51 26.37
C GLY A 28 -26.33 8.92 25.50
N GLU A 29 -26.28 9.15 24.18
CA GLU A 29 -27.24 8.61 23.22
C GLU A 29 -27.18 7.08 23.12
N ILE A 30 -25.98 6.48 23.19
CA ILE A 30 -25.82 5.01 23.23
C ILE A 30 -26.34 4.44 24.56
N ALA A 31 -26.13 5.13 25.68
CA ALA A 31 -26.66 4.69 26.97
C ALA A 31 -28.20 4.76 27.02
N GLU A 32 -28.81 5.80 26.44
CA GLU A 32 -30.27 5.89 26.28
C GLU A 32 -30.81 4.83 25.32
N LEU A 33 -30.12 4.56 24.20
CA LEU A 33 -30.48 3.47 23.28
C LEU A 33 -30.39 2.09 23.94
N VAL A 34 -29.44 1.87 24.86
CA VAL A 34 -29.29 0.61 25.61
C VAL A 34 -30.36 0.45 26.69
N ASP A 35 -30.79 1.54 27.34
CA ASP A 35 -31.92 1.52 28.27
C ASP A 35 -33.27 1.38 27.54
N GLU A 36 -33.42 1.94 26.32
CA GLU A 36 -34.61 1.79 25.48
C GLU A 36 -34.68 0.41 24.77
N LEU A 37 -33.55 -0.18 24.40
CA LEU A 37 -33.44 -1.53 23.80
C LEU A 37 -33.41 -2.65 24.83
N GLY A 38 -33.83 -2.37 26.06
CA GLY A 38 -34.24 -3.39 27.02
C GLY A 38 -35.47 -4.15 26.54
N GLU A 39 -35.36 -4.94 25.46
CA GLU A 39 -36.12 -6.15 25.13
C GLU A 39 -35.76 -6.68 23.72
N ARG A 40 -34.98 -7.77 23.70
CA ARG A 40 -34.79 -8.78 22.63
C ARG A 40 -33.96 -8.42 21.38
N CYS A 41 -32.92 -9.23 21.18
CA CYS A 41 -32.20 -9.46 19.92
C CYS A 41 -33.18 -9.94 18.82
N PRO A 42 -33.23 -9.32 17.63
CA PRO A 42 -34.15 -9.70 16.56
C PRO A 42 -33.92 -11.13 16.01
N ASP A 43 -32.69 -11.65 16.16
CA ASP A 43 -32.26 -12.92 15.58
C ASP A 43 -32.07 -14.05 16.60
N CYS A 44 -32.21 -13.75 17.89
CA CYS A 44 -31.91 -14.68 18.95
C CYS A 44 -32.81 -14.40 20.16
N ASP A 45 -33.74 -15.31 20.43
CA ASP A 45 -34.80 -15.17 21.43
C ASP A 45 -34.29 -15.26 22.89
N GLY A 46 -33.12 -14.67 23.18
CA GLY A 46 -32.43 -14.67 24.48
C GLY A 46 -31.98 -13.27 24.91
N GLU A 47 -31.82 -13.09 26.23
CA GLU A 47 -31.33 -11.85 26.85
C GLU A 47 -29.88 -11.60 26.43
N MET A 48 -29.61 -10.50 25.71
CA MET A 48 -28.24 -10.04 25.45
C MET A 48 -27.64 -9.47 26.74
N THR A 49 -26.45 -9.95 27.11
CA THR A 49 -25.69 -9.36 28.21
C THR A 49 -25.13 -7.99 27.80
N LEU A 50 -24.94 -7.11 28.78
CA LEU A 50 -24.38 -5.76 28.59
C LEU A 50 -22.99 -5.79 27.91
N GLU A 51 -22.22 -6.87 28.09
CA GLU A 51 -20.95 -7.12 27.40
C GLU A 51 -21.13 -7.44 25.90
N ALA A 52 -22.17 -8.19 25.52
CA ALA A 52 -22.44 -8.51 24.13
C ALA A 52 -22.88 -7.28 23.33
N VAL A 53 -23.65 -6.38 23.97
CA VAL A 53 -24.03 -5.09 23.39
C VAL A 53 -22.81 -4.20 23.21
N ARG A 54 -21.92 -4.13 24.21
CA ARG A 54 -20.67 -3.37 24.10
C ARG A 54 -19.76 -3.90 22.98
N ALA A 55 -19.59 -5.21 22.88
CA ALA A 55 -18.80 -5.81 21.80
C ALA A 55 -19.41 -5.53 20.42
N TYR A 56 -20.74 -5.57 20.30
CA TYR A 56 -21.44 -5.20 19.06
C TYR A 56 -21.26 -3.71 18.73
N CYS A 57 -21.40 -2.82 19.71
CA CYS A 57 -21.18 -1.39 19.54
C CYS A 57 -19.72 -1.06 19.21
N GLU A 58 -18.74 -1.73 19.82
CA GLU A 58 -17.32 -1.59 19.51
C GLU A 58 -17.01 -2.04 18.07
N ASN A 59 -17.69 -3.10 17.60
CA ASN A 59 -17.56 -3.57 16.21
C ASN A 59 -18.26 -2.64 15.20
N CYS A 60 -19.39 -2.03 15.56
CA CYS A 60 -20.01 -0.99 14.75
C CYS A 60 -19.21 0.32 14.76
N LEU A 61 -18.56 0.65 15.88
CA LEU A 61 -17.67 1.81 15.99
C LEU A 61 -16.38 1.59 15.21
N SER A 62 -15.81 0.39 15.18
CA SER A 62 -14.66 0.07 14.33
C SER A 62 -15.05 0.10 12.84
N GLN A 63 -16.27 -0.33 12.49
CA GLN A 63 -16.82 -0.15 11.15
C GLN A 63 -17.00 1.33 10.78
N HIS A 64 -17.52 2.17 11.69
CA HIS A 64 -17.60 3.62 11.46
C HIS A 64 -16.23 4.31 11.43
N GLU A 65 -15.26 3.84 12.22
CA GLU A 65 -13.87 4.32 12.13
C GLU A 65 -13.24 3.95 10.78
N SER A 66 -13.55 2.76 10.25
CA SER A 66 -13.18 2.35 8.89
C SER A 66 -13.82 3.23 7.81
N GLU A 67 -15.08 3.66 8.00
CA GLU A 67 -15.73 4.64 7.13
C GLU A 67 -15.06 6.03 7.23
N THR A 68 -14.63 6.46 8.42
CA THR A 68 -13.90 7.74 8.56
C THR A 68 -12.45 7.71 8.06
N ASN A 69 -11.81 6.54 8.00
CA ASN A 69 -10.48 6.36 7.39
C ASN A 69 -10.50 6.37 5.85
N THR A 70 -11.68 6.30 5.24
CA THR A 70 -11.87 6.49 3.80
C THR A 70 -12.11 7.95 3.39
N ARG A 71 -11.57 8.92 4.16
CA ARG A 71 -11.44 10.31 3.66
C ARG A 71 -10.89 10.23 2.25
N ALA A 72 -11.69 10.73 1.31
CA ALA A 72 -11.48 10.52 -0.12
C ALA A 72 -10.00 10.70 -0.50
N PHE A 73 -9.38 9.61 -0.94
CA PHE A 73 -8.09 9.62 -1.63
C PHE A 73 -8.26 10.52 -2.85
N GLU A 74 -7.80 11.76 -2.75
CA GLU A 74 -7.83 12.68 -3.88
C GLU A 74 -6.70 12.28 -4.83
N VAL A 75 -7.08 11.90 -6.06
CA VAL A 75 -6.13 11.66 -7.14
C VAL A 75 -6.32 12.72 -8.22
N ASP A 76 -5.21 13.15 -8.79
CA ASP A 76 -5.17 14.14 -9.84
C ASP A 76 -5.69 13.57 -11.16
N LYS A 77 -6.25 14.47 -11.96
CA LYS A 77 -6.55 14.15 -13.35
C LYS A 77 -5.25 14.13 -14.16
N PRO A 78 -4.93 13.04 -14.87
CA PRO A 78 -3.71 12.98 -15.66
C PRO A 78 -3.77 13.88 -16.89
N GLU A 79 -2.62 14.46 -17.23
CA GLU A 79 -2.37 15.23 -18.43
C GLU A 79 -1.23 14.61 -19.25
N THR A 80 -1.23 14.83 -20.57
CA THR A 80 -0.11 14.43 -21.42
C THR A 80 1.07 15.36 -21.23
N ARG A 81 1.86 15.10 -20.19
CA ARG A 81 3.08 15.85 -19.83
C ARG A 81 4.00 15.01 -18.96
N THR A 82 5.20 15.52 -18.72
CA THR A 82 6.11 14.99 -17.69
C THR A 82 5.81 15.67 -16.35
N TYR A 83 5.76 14.86 -15.29
CA TYR A 83 5.64 15.25 -13.89
C TYR A 83 7.02 15.04 -13.25
N LEU A 84 7.59 16.10 -12.69
CA LEU A 84 8.91 16.09 -12.09
C LEU A 84 8.87 15.61 -10.63
N PRO A 85 9.99 15.15 -10.05
CA PRO A 85 10.02 14.64 -8.69
C PRO A 85 9.64 15.67 -7.61
N ASP A 86 9.80 16.97 -7.88
CA ASP A 86 9.49 18.07 -6.98
C ASP A 86 8.07 18.65 -7.19
N GLU A 87 7.32 18.15 -8.16
CA GLU A 87 5.93 18.54 -8.39
C GLU A 87 4.98 17.72 -7.52
N ALA A 88 4.04 18.38 -6.87
CA ALA A 88 2.94 17.68 -6.19
C ALA A 88 2.01 17.05 -7.23
N TYR A 89 1.81 15.74 -7.12
CA TYR A 89 0.80 14.99 -7.85
C TYR A 89 0.42 13.74 -7.05
N SER A 90 -0.76 13.19 -7.31
CA SER A 90 -1.21 11.91 -6.76
C SER A 90 -2.01 11.12 -7.79
N PHE A 91 -1.62 9.87 -8.03
CA PHE A 91 -2.26 8.99 -8.99
C PHE A 91 -2.54 7.62 -8.39
N LEU A 92 -3.73 7.06 -8.68
CA LEU A 92 -3.98 5.65 -8.44
C LEU A 92 -3.59 4.84 -9.68
N VAL A 93 -2.68 3.89 -9.50
CA VAL A 93 -2.04 3.16 -10.59
C VAL A 93 -2.34 1.67 -10.47
N HIS A 94 -2.87 1.08 -11.54
CA HIS A 94 -2.89 -0.37 -11.72
C HIS A 94 -1.78 -0.80 -12.68
N VAL A 95 -0.90 -1.70 -12.24
CA VAL A 95 0.14 -2.29 -13.10
C VAL A 95 -0.39 -3.59 -13.71
N PRO A 96 -0.61 -3.64 -15.04
CA PRO A 96 -1.08 -4.85 -15.70
C PRO A 96 0.08 -5.84 -15.90
N LEU A 97 0.18 -6.87 -15.05
CA LEU A 97 1.20 -7.95 -15.15
C LEU A 97 0.98 -8.92 -16.34
N GLY A 98 0.14 -8.54 -17.30
CA GLY A 98 -0.24 -9.35 -18.46
C GLY A 98 -0.69 -8.47 -19.61
N ASP A 99 -1.57 -9.00 -20.47
CA ASP A 99 -2.09 -8.24 -21.61
C ASP A 99 -2.87 -6.98 -21.13
N VAL A 100 -2.37 -5.80 -21.52
CA VAL A 100 -2.92 -4.51 -21.11
C VAL A 100 -4.36 -4.32 -21.58
N GLU A 101 -4.68 -4.74 -22.81
CA GLU A 101 -6.02 -4.60 -23.39
C GLU A 101 -7.04 -5.45 -22.64
N LYS A 102 -6.65 -6.70 -22.33
CA LYS A 102 -7.49 -7.59 -21.54
C LYS A 102 -7.76 -7.00 -20.16
N ARG A 103 -6.74 -6.47 -19.48
CA ARG A 103 -6.89 -5.85 -18.15
C ARG A 103 -7.76 -4.60 -18.21
N LEU A 104 -7.61 -3.77 -19.23
CA LEU A 104 -8.47 -2.62 -19.47
C LEU A 104 -9.95 -3.03 -19.55
N GLY A 105 -10.27 -4.11 -20.25
CA GLY A 105 -11.65 -4.62 -20.37
C GLY A 105 -12.20 -5.26 -19.08
N GLU A 106 -11.34 -5.64 -18.14
CA GLU A 106 -11.76 -6.15 -16.82
C GLU A 106 -12.07 -5.03 -15.83
N ILE A 107 -11.36 -3.90 -15.93
CA ILE A 107 -11.61 -2.69 -15.12
C ILE A 107 -12.94 -2.05 -15.55
N GLY A 108 -13.82 -1.82 -14.59
CA GLY A 108 -15.20 -1.38 -14.83
C GLY A 108 -16.16 -2.51 -15.22
N SER A 109 -15.73 -3.77 -15.19
CA SER A 109 -16.61 -4.93 -15.41
C SER A 109 -17.23 -5.43 -14.10
N GLU A 110 -18.45 -5.96 -14.16
CA GLU A 110 -19.15 -6.57 -13.00
C GLU A 110 -18.51 -7.89 -12.50
N ARG A 111 -17.30 -8.23 -12.97
CA ARG A 111 -16.57 -9.41 -12.52
C ARG A 111 -16.05 -9.14 -11.12
N GLY A 112 -16.63 -9.81 -10.11
CA GLY A 112 -16.37 -9.60 -8.68
C GLY A 112 -14.96 -9.97 -8.15
N GLY A 113 -13.89 -9.68 -8.88
CA GLY A 113 -12.51 -9.90 -8.45
C GLY A 113 -11.90 -8.74 -7.63
N VAL A 114 -10.62 -8.89 -7.29
CA VAL A 114 -9.80 -7.84 -6.66
C VAL A 114 -8.87 -7.23 -7.69
N LEU A 115 -8.84 -5.90 -7.75
CA LEU A 115 -7.92 -5.10 -8.52
C LEU A 115 -6.88 -4.54 -7.55
N MET A 116 -5.61 -4.91 -7.76
CA MET A 116 -4.49 -4.42 -6.97
C MET A 116 -3.96 -3.12 -7.58
N THR A 117 -3.83 -2.09 -6.76
CA THR A 117 -3.45 -0.74 -7.18
C THR A 117 -2.48 -0.13 -6.19
N THR A 118 -1.77 0.91 -6.60
CA THR A 118 -0.82 1.65 -5.75
C THR A 118 -1.10 3.14 -5.90
N LEU A 119 -1.06 3.86 -4.78
CA LEU A 119 -1.08 5.31 -4.75
C LEU A 119 0.34 5.82 -4.98
N LEU A 120 0.55 6.47 -6.12
CA LEU A 120 1.81 7.07 -6.54
C LEU A 120 1.73 8.57 -6.30
N ASN A 121 2.69 9.14 -5.60
CA ASN A 121 2.84 10.58 -5.42
C ASN A 121 4.33 10.98 -5.45
N ASN A 122 4.63 12.26 -5.29
CA ASN A 122 6.00 12.76 -5.29
C ASN A 122 6.87 12.17 -4.17
N GLU A 123 6.27 11.80 -3.04
CA GLU A 123 6.93 11.20 -1.88
C GLU A 123 7.03 9.66 -1.96
N ARG A 124 6.30 9.04 -2.90
CA ARG A 124 6.24 7.59 -3.11
C ARG A 124 6.02 7.27 -4.57
N GLN A 125 7.13 6.99 -5.26
CA GLN A 125 7.16 6.76 -6.70
C GLN A 125 7.21 5.28 -7.08
N GLY A 126 7.31 4.36 -6.11
CA GLY A 126 7.33 2.93 -6.37
C GLY A 126 5.97 2.42 -6.90
N THR A 127 6.03 1.37 -7.70
CA THR A 127 4.86 0.61 -8.16
C THR A 127 5.16 -0.88 -8.11
N PHE A 128 4.14 -1.74 -8.24
CA PHE A 128 4.36 -3.16 -8.45
C PHE A 128 5.33 -3.37 -9.63
N CYS A 129 6.41 -4.10 -9.36
CA CYS A 129 7.49 -4.34 -10.31
C CYS A 129 8.27 -3.10 -10.82
N GLY A 130 8.00 -1.90 -10.29
CA GLY A 130 8.64 -0.65 -10.72
C GLY A 130 8.15 -0.12 -12.08
N GLU A 131 7.06 -0.66 -12.62
CA GLU A 131 6.58 -0.36 -13.98
C GLU A 131 5.61 0.83 -14.05
N GLY A 132 5.35 1.29 -15.29
CA GLY A 132 4.19 2.11 -15.62
C GLY A 132 2.87 1.33 -15.52
N GLY A 133 1.74 2.02 -15.73
CA GLY A 133 0.44 1.39 -15.54
C GLY A 133 -0.75 2.19 -16.03
N LEU A 134 -1.94 1.63 -15.82
CA LEU A 134 -3.21 2.29 -16.08
C LEU A 134 -3.53 3.22 -14.91
N LEU A 135 -3.87 4.47 -15.20
CA LEU A 135 -4.30 5.44 -14.19
C LEU A 135 -5.80 5.34 -13.98
N LEU A 136 -6.22 5.29 -12.72
CA LEU A 136 -7.61 5.11 -12.32
C LEU A 136 -8.19 6.40 -11.75
N GLU A 137 -9.50 6.59 -11.90
CA GLU A 137 -10.22 7.59 -11.11
C GLU A 137 -10.17 7.25 -9.61
N ALA A 138 -10.42 8.25 -8.76
CA ALA A 138 -10.53 8.03 -7.32
C ALA A 138 -11.59 6.95 -7.05
N PRO A 139 -11.26 5.90 -6.26
CA PRO A 139 -12.22 4.87 -5.94
C PRO A 139 -13.26 5.44 -4.99
N ILE A 140 -14.51 5.00 -5.15
CA ILE A 140 -15.50 5.19 -4.09
C ILE A 140 -15.08 4.39 -2.85
N PRO A 141 -15.29 4.90 -1.63
CA PRO A 141 -14.90 4.20 -0.40
C PRO A 141 -15.29 2.73 -0.34
N GLU A 142 -16.51 2.39 -0.77
CA GLU A 142 -17.07 1.04 -0.71
C GLU A 142 -16.44 0.07 -1.73
N ALA A 143 -15.65 0.58 -2.65
CA ALA A 143 -14.89 -0.23 -3.60
C ALA A 143 -13.59 -0.77 -2.99
N ILE A 144 -13.06 -0.12 -1.96
CA ILE A 144 -11.80 -0.55 -1.33
C ILE A 144 -12.08 -1.72 -0.40
N LYS A 145 -11.27 -2.76 -0.56
CA LYS A 145 -11.30 -4.00 0.23
C LYS A 145 -10.18 -4.03 1.26
N GLY A 146 -9.06 -3.40 0.96
CA GLY A 146 -7.93 -3.29 1.88
C GLY A 146 -6.93 -2.23 1.44
N MET A 147 -6.22 -1.65 2.42
CA MET A 147 -5.13 -0.71 2.19
C MET A 147 -3.94 -1.08 3.07
N SER A 148 -2.76 -1.06 2.48
CA SER A 148 -1.50 -1.33 3.15
C SER A 148 -0.44 -0.34 2.68
N ARG A 149 0.22 0.33 3.62
CA ARG A 149 1.35 1.24 3.37
C ARG A 149 2.59 0.53 2.81
N VAL A 150 2.57 -0.80 2.75
CA VAL A 150 3.64 -1.63 2.17
C VAL A 150 3.03 -2.75 1.37
N ASP A 151 3.49 -2.99 0.14
CA ASP A 151 3.15 -4.23 -0.56
C ASP A 151 3.77 -5.43 0.17
N CYS A 152 2.92 -6.29 0.72
CA CYS A 152 3.33 -7.54 1.35
C CYS A 152 3.26 -8.73 0.37
N GLY A 153 2.90 -8.45 -0.88
CA GLY A 153 2.52 -9.37 -1.95
C GLY A 153 1.10 -9.90 -1.77
N GLY A 154 0.44 -10.21 -2.90
CA GLY A 154 -0.90 -10.81 -2.98
C GLY A 154 -2.01 -10.00 -2.33
N GLU A 155 -3.22 -10.56 -2.21
CA GLU A 155 -4.39 -9.83 -1.70
C GLU A 155 -4.24 -9.51 -0.20
N ILE A 156 -4.52 -8.25 0.16
CA ILE A 156 -4.54 -7.76 1.54
C ILE A 156 -5.61 -8.52 2.32
N ALA A 157 -5.26 -8.97 3.53
CA ALA A 157 -6.20 -9.60 4.45
C ALA A 157 -7.42 -8.72 4.73
N ASP A 158 -8.60 -9.34 4.77
CA ASP A 158 -9.88 -8.63 4.91
C ASP A 158 -9.90 -7.71 6.15
N GLY A 159 -10.31 -6.46 5.95
CA GLY A 159 -10.45 -5.47 7.03
C GLY A 159 -9.17 -4.72 7.38
N ARG A 160 -8.01 -5.07 6.78
CA ARG A 160 -6.80 -4.27 6.95
C ARG A 160 -6.89 -2.96 6.17
N MET A 161 -6.81 -1.85 6.90
CA MET A 161 -7.01 -0.50 6.38
C MET A 161 -6.01 0.48 7.00
N ASP A 162 -4.78 0.50 6.48
CA ASP A 162 -3.81 1.56 6.78
C ASP A 162 -4.39 2.93 6.32
N SER A 163 -4.00 4.03 6.96
CA SER A 163 -4.57 5.36 6.67
C SER A 163 -4.02 5.95 5.37
N VAL A 164 -4.76 6.87 4.75
CA VAL A 164 -4.30 7.57 3.53
C VAL A 164 -3.00 8.31 3.78
N GLU A 165 -2.85 8.92 4.96
CA GLU A 165 -1.61 9.59 5.37
C GLU A 165 -0.42 8.61 5.40
N GLU A 166 -0.61 7.40 5.92
CA GLU A 166 0.42 6.34 5.91
C GLU A 166 0.78 5.88 4.49
N LEU A 167 -0.19 5.88 3.56
CA LEU A 167 0.07 5.56 2.15
C LEU A 167 0.92 6.65 1.48
N GLN A 168 0.77 7.90 1.92
CA GLN A 168 1.43 9.09 1.38
C GLN A 168 2.78 9.42 2.02
N GLU A 169 3.18 8.70 3.06
CA GLU A 169 4.48 8.88 3.70
C GLU A 169 5.64 8.71 2.72
N SER A 170 6.69 9.52 2.92
CA SER A 170 7.91 9.48 2.12
C SER A 170 8.59 8.12 2.19
N ALA A 171 8.93 7.58 1.02
CA ALA A 171 9.54 6.27 0.88
C ALA A 171 10.61 6.28 -0.23
N SER A 172 11.50 5.29 -0.24
CA SER A 172 12.45 5.15 -1.35
C SER A 172 11.72 4.82 -2.65
N THR A 173 12.34 5.08 -3.80
CA THR A 173 11.71 4.80 -5.12
C THR A 173 11.40 3.31 -5.34
N ALA A 174 12.01 2.43 -4.55
CA ALA A 174 11.80 0.98 -4.53
C ALA A 174 10.56 0.55 -3.72
N GLU A 175 10.09 1.38 -2.80
CA GLU A 175 8.97 1.05 -1.92
C GLU A 175 7.65 1.52 -2.50
N TYR A 176 6.64 0.67 -2.36
CA TYR A 176 5.30 0.95 -2.85
C TYR A 176 4.26 0.41 -1.88
N ASN A 177 3.08 1.02 -1.93
CA ASN A 177 1.91 0.60 -1.17
C ASN A 177 1.02 -0.32 -2.01
N GLN A 178 -0.02 -0.82 -1.37
CA GLN A 178 -1.07 -1.56 -2.05
C GLN A 178 -2.44 -1.12 -1.56
N ILE A 179 -3.34 -0.96 -2.53
CA ILE A 179 -4.76 -0.73 -2.33
C ILE A 179 -5.49 -1.79 -3.16
N ASP A 180 -6.23 -2.65 -2.47
CA ASP A 180 -7.08 -3.66 -3.08
C ASP A 180 -8.49 -3.11 -3.24
N MET A 181 -9.01 -3.15 -4.45
CA MET A 181 -10.34 -2.62 -4.77
C MET A 181 -11.15 -3.58 -5.64
N LYS A 182 -12.46 -3.36 -5.75
CA LYS A 182 -13.31 -4.07 -6.71
C LYS A 182 -12.99 -3.62 -8.14
N PHE A 183 -13.12 -4.52 -9.12
CA PHE A 183 -12.91 -4.18 -10.54
C PHE A 183 -13.86 -3.12 -11.08
N ASP A 184 -15.12 -3.10 -10.63
CA ASP A 184 -16.11 -2.08 -10.96
C ASP A 184 -15.93 -0.78 -10.17
N GLY A 185 -14.96 -0.75 -9.25
CA GLY A 185 -14.67 0.37 -8.36
C GLY A 185 -13.92 1.53 -9.01
N GLY A 186 -13.52 1.42 -10.28
CA GLY A 186 -12.75 2.46 -10.96
C GLY A 186 -12.86 2.42 -12.49
N LYS A 187 -12.47 3.53 -13.10
CA LYS A 187 -12.34 3.69 -14.56
C LYS A 187 -10.93 4.10 -14.90
N VAL A 188 -10.46 3.63 -16.04
CA VAL A 188 -9.18 4.10 -16.60
C VAL A 188 -9.35 5.51 -17.14
N VAL A 189 -8.57 6.44 -16.60
CA VAL A 189 -8.58 7.88 -16.96
C VAL A 189 -7.29 8.32 -17.63
N GLY A 190 -6.28 7.46 -17.70
CA GLY A 190 -4.99 7.76 -18.29
C GLY A 190 -4.06 6.55 -18.32
N VAL A 191 -2.88 6.78 -18.87
CA VAL A 191 -1.76 5.84 -18.83
C VAL A 191 -0.59 6.57 -18.19
N MET A 192 0.17 5.85 -17.37
CA MET A 192 1.40 6.35 -16.78
C MET A 192 2.59 5.56 -17.27
N LEU A 193 3.64 6.29 -17.63
CA LEU A 193 4.95 5.75 -17.96
C LEU A 193 5.99 6.41 -17.07
N LYS A 194 6.99 5.64 -16.62
CA LYS A 194 8.09 6.16 -15.83
C LYS A 194 9.30 6.42 -16.73
N VAL A 195 10.06 7.47 -16.44
CA VAL A 195 11.28 7.82 -17.16
C VAL A 195 12.40 8.23 -16.20
N THR A 196 13.65 8.05 -16.63
CA THR A 196 14.81 8.67 -15.97
C THR A 196 14.86 10.18 -16.28
N PRO A 197 15.71 10.97 -15.58
CA PRO A 197 15.91 12.39 -15.89
C PRO A 197 16.40 12.66 -17.32
N GLU A 198 17.05 11.68 -17.96
CA GLU A 198 17.46 11.77 -19.36
C GLU A 198 16.33 11.42 -20.36
N GLY A 199 15.13 11.11 -19.85
CA GLY A 199 13.97 10.74 -20.64
C GLY A 199 13.96 9.28 -21.11
N LYS A 200 14.82 8.41 -20.54
CA LYS A 200 14.80 6.98 -20.85
C LYS A 200 13.62 6.33 -20.15
N GLU A 201 12.76 5.65 -20.90
CA GLU A 201 11.66 4.88 -20.31
C GLU A 201 12.16 3.77 -19.38
N LEU A 202 11.44 3.62 -18.27
CA LEU A 202 11.60 2.56 -17.28
C LEU A 202 10.49 1.50 -17.48
N GLY A 203 10.72 0.28 -16.96
CA GLY A 203 9.81 -0.86 -17.13
C GLY A 203 10.06 -1.66 -18.41
N ASP A 204 9.15 -2.60 -18.68
CA ASP A 204 9.20 -3.47 -19.87
C ASP A 204 8.86 -2.67 -21.15
N PRO A 205 9.75 -2.59 -22.16
CA PRO A 205 9.50 -1.85 -23.39
C PRO A 205 8.27 -2.33 -24.18
N ALA A 206 7.99 -3.64 -24.19
CA ALA A 206 6.82 -4.18 -24.87
C ALA A 206 5.52 -3.76 -24.15
N ARG A 207 5.54 -3.72 -22.82
CA ARG A 207 4.40 -3.25 -22.03
C ARG A 207 4.17 -1.75 -22.18
N ASN A 208 5.25 -0.96 -22.17
CA ASN A 208 5.15 0.48 -22.45
C ASN A 208 4.57 0.75 -23.84
N ALA A 209 4.97 -0.02 -24.85
CA ALA A 209 4.38 0.06 -26.18
C ALA A 209 2.87 -0.23 -26.16
N GLN A 210 2.45 -1.31 -25.49
CA GLN A 210 1.02 -1.64 -25.34
C GLN A 210 0.23 -0.54 -24.61
N LEU A 211 0.79 0.02 -23.54
CA LEU A 211 0.20 1.14 -22.81
C LEU A 211 0.01 2.37 -23.72
N ARG A 212 0.98 2.67 -24.59
CA ARG A 212 0.86 3.76 -25.59
C ARG A 212 -0.22 3.47 -26.62
N GLU A 213 -0.27 2.25 -27.14
CA GLU A 213 -1.31 1.85 -28.11
C GLU A 213 -2.72 1.96 -27.52
N VAL A 214 -2.88 1.54 -26.26
CA VAL A 214 -4.13 1.70 -25.51
C VAL A 214 -4.48 3.17 -25.34
N ALA A 215 -3.51 4.01 -24.95
CA ALA A 215 -3.75 5.44 -24.79
C ALA A 215 -4.21 6.10 -26.09
N GLU A 216 -3.55 5.79 -27.21
CA GLU A 216 -3.91 6.30 -28.53
C GLU A 216 -5.32 5.84 -28.96
N ARG A 217 -5.59 4.54 -28.85
CA ARG A 217 -6.87 3.94 -29.28
C ARG A 217 -8.06 4.50 -28.52
N HIS A 218 -7.89 4.77 -27.23
CA HIS A 218 -8.95 5.22 -26.33
C HIS A 218 -8.93 6.74 -26.08
N GLY A 219 -7.99 7.48 -26.68
CA GLY A 219 -7.87 8.92 -26.48
C GLY A 219 -7.51 9.31 -25.04
N LEU A 220 -6.75 8.47 -24.35
CA LEU A 220 -6.34 8.69 -22.96
C LEU A 220 -5.06 9.53 -22.89
N PRO A 221 -4.92 10.40 -21.87
CA PRO A 221 -3.67 11.11 -21.63
C PRO A 221 -2.55 10.16 -21.21
N ILE A 222 -1.30 10.49 -21.58
CA ILE A 222 -0.10 9.77 -21.15
C ILE A 222 0.66 10.66 -20.17
N ALA A 223 0.49 10.41 -18.88
CA ALA A 223 1.29 11.04 -17.84
C ALA A 223 2.67 10.37 -17.78
N THR A 224 3.73 11.15 -17.91
CA THR A 224 5.09 10.64 -17.77
C THR A 224 5.61 11.07 -16.40
N VAL A 225 6.07 10.14 -15.57
CA VAL A 225 6.61 10.42 -14.24
C VAL A 225 8.13 10.27 -14.28
N GLU A 226 8.84 11.35 -14.01
CA GLU A 226 10.30 11.30 -13.86
C GLU A 226 10.66 10.69 -12.50
N VAL A 227 11.54 9.68 -12.53
CA VAL A 227 12.03 8.98 -11.34
C VAL A 227 13.50 9.33 -11.15
N ALA A 228 13.80 9.99 -10.03
CA ALA A 228 15.17 10.25 -9.63
C ALA A 228 15.83 8.95 -9.10
N PRO A 229 17.14 8.75 -9.30
CA PRO A 229 17.82 7.59 -8.74
C PRO A 229 17.87 7.68 -7.21
N SER A 230 17.46 6.60 -6.53
CA SER A 230 17.62 6.43 -5.09
C SER A 230 19.07 6.07 -4.74
N PRO A 231 19.57 6.50 -3.57
CA PRO A 231 20.84 6.02 -3.04
C PRO A 231 20.86 4.50 -2.86
N MET A 232 21.94 3.84 -3.28
CA MET A 232 22.12 2.40 -3.06
C MET A 232 22.59 2.10 -1.64
N PRO A 233 22.06 1.04 -1.01
CA PRO A 233 22.56 0.59 0.28
C PRO A 233 24.03 0.17 0.14
N THR A 234 24.89 0.73 0.99
CA THR A 234 26.33 0.38 1.02
C THR A 234 26.63 -0.74 2.02
N GLU A 235 25.71 -0.98 2.94
CA GLU A 235 25.79 -2.01 3.98
C GLU A 235 24.46 -2.77 4.02
N LEU A 236 24.49 -3.98 4.57
CA LEU A 236 23.27 -4.74 4.87
C LEU A 236 22.39 -3.91 5.82
N SER A 237 21.13 -3.73 5.46
CA SER A 237 20.13 -3.13 6.34
C SER A 237 18.91 -4.03 6.47
N SER A 238 18.18 -3.88 7.56
CA SER A 238 16.89 -4.51 7.74
C SER A 238 15.91 -3.59 8.44
N ILE A 239 14.64 -3.75 8.12
CA ILE A 239 13.53 -3.07 8.79
C ILE A 239 12.39 -4.06 9.01
N THR A 240 11.99 -4.22 10.26
CA THR A 240 10.78 -4.96 10.62
C THR A 240 9.62 -3.98 10.82
N ARG A 241 8.53 -4.21 10.10
CA ARG A 241 7.28 -3.46 10.21
C ARG A 241 6.23 -4.37 10.84
N GLU A 242 5.75 -3.97 12.00
CA GLU A 242 4.60 -4.60 12.67
C GLU A 242 3.30 -3.98 12.17
N PHE A 243 2.27 -4.79 12.03
CA PHE A 243 0.92 -4.39 11.60
C PHE A 243 -0.09 -4.57 12.75
N ALA A 244 -1.22 -3.86 12.65
CA ALA A 244 -2.22 -3.81 13.73
C ALA A 244 -2.88 -5.17 14.05
N ASP A 245 -2.89 -6.07 13.07
CA ASP A 245 -3.41 -7.45 13.16
C ASP A 245 -2.40 -8.43 13.81
N GLY A 246 -1.21 -7.95 14.20
CA GLY A 246 -0.14 -8.76 14.78
C GLY A 246 0.74 -9.47 13.75
N ASN A 247 0.53 -9.21 12.45
CA ASN A 247 1.42 -9.66 11.39
C ASN A 247 2.68 -8.77 11.34
N SER A 248 3.77 -9.28 10.76
CA SER A 248 4.98 -8.47 10.56
C SER A 248 5.72 -8.76 9.26
N LEU A 249 6.37 -7.74 8.69
CA LEU A 249 7.18 -7.84 7.48
C LEU A 249 8.59 -7.34 7.78
N THR A 250 9.57 -8.24 7.65
CA THR A 250 10.99 -7.88 7.72
C THR A 250 11.56 -7.79 6.32
N THR A 251 12.02 -6.60 5.94
CA THR A 251 12.69 -6.35 4.66
C THR A 251 14.18 -6.23 4.90
N TYR A 252 14.98 -7.01 4.17
CA TYR A 252 16.44 -6.92 4.12
C TYR A 252 16.89 -6.33 2.80
N ASP A 253 17.70 -5.27 2.86
CA ASP A 253 18.36 -4.72 1.68
C ASP A 253 19.85 -5.08 1.73
N ILE A 254 20.28 -5.89 0.75
CA ILE A 254 21.62 -6.45 0.63
C ILE A 254 22.33 -5.73 -0.54
N PRO A 255 23.47 -5.05 -0.32
CA PRO A 255 24.20 -4.35 -1.38
C PRO A 255 24.55 -5.28 -2.55
N ASP A 256 24.30 -4.89 -3.81
CA ASP A 256 24.58 -5.74 -4.99
C ASP A 256 25.11 -5.00 -6.23
N GLY A 257 26.07 -4.11 -5.99
CA GLY A 257 26.72 -3.32 -7.04
C GLY A 257 26.49 -1.83 -6.82
N ASP A 258 26.88 -1.04 -7.81
CA ASP A 258 26.84 0.43 -7.72
C ASP A 258 25.46 1.01 -8.06
N ASP A 259 24.62 0.25 -8.76
CA ASP A 259 23.34 0.71 -9.31
C ASP A 259 22.13 -0.17 -8.94
N ARG A 260 22.34 -1.18 -8.08
CA ARG A 260 21.30 -2.11 -7.65
C ARG A 260 21.60 -2.76 -6.29
N PHE A 261 20.57 -3.31 -5.69
CA PHE A 261 20.65 -4.11 -4.47
C PHE A 261 19.68 -5.31 -4.54
N LEU A 262 19.86 -6.27 -3.65
CA LEU A 262 18.92 -7.38 -3.47
C LEU A 262 17.99 -7.04 -2.31
N ARG A 263 16.68 -7.19 -2.50
CA ARG A 263 15.69 -7.11 -1.44
C ARG A 263 15.14 -8.48 -1.13
N VAL A 264 15.09 -8.81 0.16
CA VAL A 264 14.43 -10.00 0.68
C VAL A 264 13.37 -9.56 1.68
N ASP A 265 12.12 -9.80 1.33
CA ASP A 265 10.97 -9.57 2.21
C ASP A 265 10.60 -10.89 2.87
N ILE A 266 10.48 -10.91 4.20
CA ILE A 266 10.03 -12.06 5.01
C ILE A 266 8.80 -11.64 5.80
N ALA A 267 7.66 -12.21 5.44
CA ALA A 267 6.37 -11.91 6.01
C ALA A 267 5.99 -12.99 7.05
N HIS A 268 5.57 -12.59 8.25
CA HIS A 268 5.10 -13.45 9.33
C HIS A 268 3.63 -13.22 9.65
N GLY A 269 2.83 -14.27 9.51
CA GLY A 269 1.38 -14.22 9.72
C GLY A 269 0.60 -14.33 8.41
N GLU A 270 -0.71 -14.11 8.47
CA GLU A 270 -1.63 -14.30 7.34
C GLU A 270 -1.74 -13.02 6.52
N PHE A 271 -0.75 -12.78 5.66
CA PHE A 271 -0.74 -11.65 4.73
C PHE A 271 -1.62 -11.84 3.50
N TYR A 272 -2.06 -13.07 3.26
CA TYR A 272 -2.74 -13.50 2.04
C TYR A 272 -3.94 -14.37 2.40
N HIS A 273 -4.94 -14.39 1.53
CA HIS A 273 -6.00 -15.41 1.51
C HIS A 273 -5.48 -16.81 1.11
N SER A 274 -4.42 -17.28 1.77
CA SER A 274 -3.81 -18.61 1.60
C SER A 274 -3.75 -19.32 2.95
N PRO A 275 -4.79 -20.10 3.31
CA PRO A 275 -4.87 -20.77 4.59
C PRO A 275 -3.65 -21.67 4.83
N GLY A 276 -2.98 -21.50 5.98
CA GLY A 276 -1.89 -22.37 6.43
C GLY A 276 -0.47 -21.97 6.02
N ILE A 277 -0.28 -20.86 5.30
CA ILE A 277 1.04 -20.30 5.05
C ILE A 277 1.34 -19.21 6.09
N ASN A 278 2.09 -19.59 7.13
CA ASN A 278 2.43 -18.67 8.24
C ASN A 278 3.68 -17.82 7.98
N THR A 279 4.42 -18.10 6.90
CA THR A 279 5.59 -17.31 6.48
C THR A 279 5.70 -17.34 4.96
N VAL A 280 5.85 -16.17 4.35
CA VAL A 280 6.09 -16.00 2.90
C VAL A 280 7.35 -15.18 2.73
N SER A 281 8.19 -15.53 1.76
CA SER A 281 9.34 -14.71 1.40
C SER A 281 9.33 -14.32 -0.07
N ARG A 282 9.79 -13.11 -0.37
CA ARG A 282 10.01 -12.63 -1.74
C ARG A 282 11.43 -12.11 -1.86
N SER A 283 12.16 -12.62 -2.85
CA SER A 283 13.51 -12.15 -3.18
C SER A 283 13.52 -11.49 -4.54
N MET A 284 14.18 -10.34 -4.66
CA MET A 284 14.27 -9.61 -5.93
C MET A 284 15.55 -8.77 -6.00
N THR A 285 15.95 -8.43 -7.22
CA THR A 285 16.90 -7.35 -7.48
C THR A 285 16.13 -6.05 -7.70
N ILE A 286 16.63 -4.95 -7.16
CA ILE A 286 16.06 -3.61 -7.35
C ILE A 286 17.17 -2.67 -7.80
N ASP A 287 16.95 -1.96 -8.91
CA ASP A 287 17.88 -0.93 -9.38
C ASP A 287 17.65 0.44 -8.70
N GLN A 288 18.54 1.39 -8.96
CA GLN A 288 18.45 2.76 -8.44
C GLN A 288 17.16 3.50 -8.82
N TYR A 289 16.42 3.07 -9.83
CA TYR A 289 15.15 3.65 -10.24
C TYR A 289 13.95 2.89 -9.69
N GLY A 290 14.17 1.88 -8.84
CA GLY A 290 13.11 1.04 -8.27
C GLY A 290 12.58 -0.02 -9.25
N GLN A 291 13.28 -0.30 -10.36
CA GLN A 291 12.90 -1.42 -11.22
C GLN A 291 13.19 -2.74 -10.53
N VAL A 292 12.21 -3.64 -10.55
CA VAL A 292 12.29 -4.92 -9.84
C VAL A 292 12.47 -6.07 -10.84
N SER A 293 13.45 -6.93 -10.57
CA SER A 293 13.55 -8.25 -11.18
C SER A 293 13.43 -9.34 -10.12
N GLN A 294 12.42 -10.19 -10.24
CA GLN A 294 12.31 -11.41 -9.43
C GLN A 294 13.05 -12.60 -10.05
N LEU A 295 13.64 -12.41 -11.24
CA LEU A 295 14.56 -13.38 -11.83
C LEU A 295 15.95 -13.08 -11.29
N LEU A 296 16.42 -13.92 -10.38
CA LEU A 296 17.73 -13.80 -9.75
C LEU A 296 18.75 -14.65 -10.52
N ALA A 297 19.95 -14.11 -10.68
CA ALA A 297 21.09 -14.91 -11.13
C ALA A 297 21.57 -15.84 -10.00
N GLU A 298 22.19 -16.97 -10.36
CA GLU A 298 22.72 -17.94 -9.38
C GLU A 298 23.66 -17.30 -8.35
N GLU A 299 24.50 -16.34 -8.77
CA GLU A 299 25.38 -15.60 -7.88
C GLU A 299 24.62 -14.75 -6.85
N GLN A 300 23.48 -14.17 -7.25
CA GLN A 300 22.61 -13.38 -6.38
C GLN A 300 21.87 -14.26 -5.37
N GLU A 301 21.35 -15.41 -5.83
CA GLU A 301 20.77 -16.41 -4.93
C GLU A 301 21.79 -16.89 -3.90
N GLN A 302 23.01 -17.22 -4.35
CA GLN A 302 24.08 -17.66 -3.46
C GLN A 302 24.44 -16.58 -2.45
N LYS A 303 24.50 -15.31 -2.87
CA LYS A 303 24.78 -14.18 -2.00
C LYS A 303 23.71 -13.99 -0.92
N ILE A 304 22.42 -14.12 -1.27
CA ILE A 304 21.33 -14.08 -0.29
C ILE A 304 21.48 -15.23 0.70
N ARG A 305 21.71 -16.46 0.21
CA ARG A 305 21.89 -17.65 1.07
C ARG A 305 23.05 -17.46 2.07
N THR A 306 24.19 -16.98 1.60
CA THR A 306 25.35 -16.72 2.46
C THR A 306 25.02 -15.66 3.51
N THR A 307 24.49 -14.51 3.08
CA THR A 307 24.18 -13.38 3.97
C THR A 307 23.19 -13.77 5.07
N LEU A 308 22.09 -14.46 4.72
CA LEU A 308 21.09 -14.90 5.70
C LEU A 308 21.60 -16.05 6.58
N GLY A 309 22.49 -16.90 6.07
CA GLY A 309 23.19 -17.90 6.88
C GLY A 309 24.06 -17.27 7.96
N GLU A 310 24.80 -16.22 7.63
CA GLU A 310 25.62 -15.47 8.59
C GLU A 310 24.75 -14.78 9.66
N LEU A 311 23.60 -14.22 9.29
CA LEU A 311 22.65 -13.65 10.26
C LEU A 311 22.08 -14.72 11.21
N LEU A 312 21.78 -15.91 10.72
CA LEU A 312 21.34 -17.03 11.56
C LEU A 312 22.43 -17.41 12.58
N GLU A 313 23.69 -17.52 12.14
CA GLU A 313 24.82 -17.84 13.04
C GLU A 313 25.04 -16.77 14.12
N GLN A 314 24.71 -15.51 13.82
CA GLN A 314 24.79 -14.38 14.75
C GLN A 314 23.59 -14.32 15.71
N GLY A 315 22.52 -15.08 15.43
CA GLY A 315 21.27 -15.08 16.21
C GLY A 315 20.28 -13.99 15.81
N ASP A 316 20.52 -13.33 14.68
CA ASP A 316 19.72 -12.21 14.15
C ASP A 316 18.64 -12.66 13.14
N LEU A 317 18.57 -13.96 12.84
CA LEU A 317 17.56 -14.58 12.00
C LEU A 317 17.10 -15.91 12.62
N SER A 318 15.81 -16.22 12.58
CA SER A 318 15.32 -17.51 13.07
C SER A 318 15.51 -18.63 12.03
N GLU A 319 15.61 -19.89 12.48
CA GLU A 319 15.67 -21.06 11.56
C GLU A 319 14.44 -21.12 10.63
N LYS A 320 13.29 -20.68 11.12
CA LYS A 320 12.04 -20.64 10.34
C LYS A 320 12.17 -19.66 9.17
N ASP A 321 12.80 -18.52 9.39
CA ASP A 321 12.91 -17.44 8.40
C ASP A 321 13.97 -17.77 7.36
N GLN A 322 15.09 -18.33 7.81
CA GLN A 322 16.07 -18.91 6.90
C GLN A 322 15.40 -19.97 6.02
N LYS A 323 14.61 -20.88 6.59
CA LYS A 323 13.89 -21.89 5.83
C LYS A 323 12.88 -21.28 4.85
N ALA A 324 12.08 -20.31 5.29
CA ALA A 324 11.10 -19.66 4.43
C ALA A 324 11.75 -19.01 3.20
N VAL A 325 12.88 -18.33 3.41
CA VAL A 325 13.67 -17.77 2.31
C VAL A 325 14.21 -18.86 1.40
N LEU A 326 14.81 -19.92 1.95
CA LEU A 326 15.32 -21.06 1.17
C LEU A 326 14.22 -21.77 0.37
N ASP A 327 13.01 -21.87 0.93
CA ASP A 327 11.85 -22.47 0.28
C ASP A 327 11.23 -21.52 -0.75
N GLY A 328 11.29 -20.20 -0.54
CA GLY A 328 10.86 -19.17 -1.49
C GLY A 328 11.79 -18.99 -2.70
N PHE A 329 12.97 -19.62 -2.68
CA PHE A 329 13.86 -19.79 -3.84
C PHE A 329 13.48 -20.97 -4.75
N LEU A 330 12.41 -21.71 -4.45
CA LEU A 330 11.94 -22.81 -5.30
C LEU A 330 10.92 -22.29 -6.33
N PRO A 331 10.90 -22.85 -7.55
CA PRO A 331 10.29 -22.25 -8.72
C PRO A 331 8.80 -21.97 -8.49
N ARG A 332 8.33 -20.83 -9.01
CA ARG A 332 6.89 -20.54 -9.08
C ARG A 332 6.16 -21.75 -9.67
N PRO A 333 4.98 -22.12 -9.14
CA PRO A 333 4.16 -23.14 -9.77
C PRO A 333 3.91 -22.75 -11.23
N GLU A 334 4.10 -23.72 -12.13
CA GLU A 334 3.78 -23.62 -13.56
C GLU A 334 2.31 -23.23 -13.81
#